data_AF-X1GVE3-F1
#
_entry.id   AF-X1GVE3-F1
#
_cell.length_a   1.000
_cell.length_b   1.000
_cell.length_c   1.000
_cell.angle_alpha   90.00
_cell.angle_beta   90.00
_cell.angle_gamma   90.00
#
_symmetry.space_group_name_H-M   'P 1'
#
loop_
_entity.id
_entity.type
_entity.pdbx_description
1 polymer ?
#
loop_
_entity_poly.entity_id
_entity_poly.type
_entity_poly.pdbx_seq_one_letter_code
_entity_poly.pdbx_strand_id
1 'polypeptide(L)'
;MIDRWDIGPERARLLAGLSHGCLGWAIAANGDDSLLQQRDQELNRLLDIIKADYEERFAYVAQMAARFNQNRGAVYDILDLWLDYWRDLMLVKLGCHDMITNIDRKDELVEMAGGYRLAQIKSFIESIGSAAEQLRQNVNTRLALEVMMLDIPRKEGGGVKYG
;
A
#
# COMPACT_ATOMS: atom_id res chain seq x y z
N MET A 1 3.20 13.18 37.43
CA MET A 1 2.39 13.54 36.25
C MET A 1 3.21 13.12 35.04
N ILE A 2 2.61 12.29 34.17
CA ILE A 2 3.17 11.68 32.93
C ILE A 2 3.96 10.38 33.15
N ASP A 3 3.22 9.28 33.25
CA ASP A 3 3.63 7.91 32.85
C ASP A 3 2.45 7.36 32.03
N ARG A 4 2.16 7.95 30.86
CA ARG A 4 0.85 7.75 30.24
C ARG A 4 0.78 6.70 29.14
N TRP A 5 1.89 6.25 28.56
CA TRP A 5 1.91 5.15 27.60
C TRP A 5 3.29 4.49 27.59
N ASP A 6 3.41 3.29 28.16
CA ASP A 6 4.64 2.48 28.16
C ASP A 6 4.84 1.85 26.77
N ILE A 7 5.26 2.68 25.81
CA ILE A 7 5.47 2.29 24.41
C ILE A 7 6.95 2.45 24.09
N GLY A 8 7.59 1.36 23.66
CA GLY A 8 8.97 1.41 23.19
C GLY A 8 9.15 2.37 22.00
N PRO A 9 10.33 3.00 21.85
CA PRO A 9 10.56 4.07 20.87
C PRO A 9 10.29 3.66 19.41
N GLU A 10 10.55 2.40 19.04
CA GLU A 10 10.26 1.89 17.71
C GLU A 10 8.75 1.76 17.44
N ARG A 11 7.99 1.22 18.40
CA ARG A 11 6.53 1.11 18.29
C ARG A 11 5.88 2.50 18.24
N ALA A 12 6.39 3.45 19.03
CA ALA A 12 5.92 4.83 18.98
C ALA A 12 6.18 5.48 17.60
N ARG A 13 7.36 5.26 17.02
CA ARG A 13 7.71 5.75 15.67
C ARG A 13 6.83 5.12 14.59
N LEU A 14 6.62 3.80 14.65
CA LEU A 14 5.75 3.07 13.74
C LEU A 14 4.32 3.61 13.79
N LEU A 15 3.72 3.67 14.98
CA LEU A 15 2.35 4.14 15.15
C LEU A 15 2.18 5.60 14.76
N ALA A 16 3.17 6.46 15.06
CA ALA A 16 3.14 7.85 14.63
C ALA A 16 3.13 7.97 13.10
N GLY A 17 3.98 7.21 12.40
CA GLY A 17 4.00 7.18 10.94
C GLY A 17 2.69 6.66 10.35
N LEU A 18 2.21 5.51 10.82
CA LEU A 18 0.99 4.86 10.33
C LEU A 18 -0.29 5.62 10.64
N SER A 19 -0.28 6.52 11.63
CA SER A 19 -1.47 7.27 12.01
C SER A 19 -1.90 8.32 11.00
N HIS A 20 -1.03 8.72 10.06
CA HIS A 20 -1.24 9.87 9.17
C HIS A 20 -1.67 11.15 9.91
N GLY A 21 -1.23 11.32 11.18
CA GLY A 21 -1.63 12.43 12.04
C GLY A 21 -2.92 12.22 12.83
N CYS A 22 -3.61 11.10 12.65
CA CYS A 22 -4.77 10.70 13.44
C CYS A 22 -4.33 10.07 14.78
N LEU A 23 -4.13 10.92 15.80
CA LEU A 23 -3.74 10.47 17.15
C LEU A 23 -4.71 9.41 17.72
N GLY A 24 -6.01 9.52 17.43
CA GLY A 24 -7.01 8.54 17.86
C GLY A 24 -6.73 7.13 17.32
N TRP A 25 -6.28 7.02 16.07
CA TRP A 25 -5.88 5.75 15.47
C TRP A 25 -4.61 5.21 16.14
N ALA A 26 -3.61 6.06 16.39
CA ALA A 26 -2.37 5.64 17.06
C ALA A 26 -2.64 5.08 18.47
N ILE A 27 -3.56 5.71 19.23
CA ILE A 27 -3.95 5.25 20.56
C ILE A 27 -4.70 3.92 20.47
N ALA A 28 -5.63 3.79 19.53
CA ALA A 28 -6.39 2.56 19.31
C ALA A 28 -5.47 1.39 18.93
N ALA A 29 -4.58 1.59 17.95
CA ALA A 29 -3.61 0.58 17.50
C ALA A 29 -2.54 0.26 18.55
N ASN A 30 -2.34 1.12 19.55
CA ASN A 30 -1.50 0.78 20.68
C ASN A 30 -2.20 -0.15 21.69
N GLY A 31 -3.52 0.02 21.87
CA GLY A 31 -4.32 -0.79 22.80
C GLY A 31 -4.89 -2.07 22.20
N ASP A 32 -4.92 -2.17 20.87
CA ASP A 32 -5.47 -3.30 20.12
C ASP A 32 -4.64 -3.57 18.85
N ASP A 33 -3.98 -4.73 18.82
CA ASP A 33 -3.17 -5.17 17.68
C ASP A 33 -4.01 -5.56 16.45
N SER A 34 -5.34 -5.65 16.56
CA SER A 34 -6.23 -6.02 15.44
C SER A 34 -6.09 -5.09 14.24
N LEU A 35 -5.89 -3.78 14.48
CA LEU A 35 -5.67 -2.78 13.43
C LEU A 35 -4.35 -3.02 12.68
N LEU A 36 -3.30 -3.37 13.41
CA LEU A 36 -2.00 -3.70 12.80
C LEU A 36 -2.09 -5.02 12.03
N GLN A 37 -2.80 -6.02 12.55
CA GLN A 37 -3.03 -7.29 11.84
C GLN A 37 -3.85 -7.11 10.57
N GLN A 38 -4.88 -6.27 10.59
CA GLN A 38 -5.67 -5.98 9.39
C GLN A 38 -4.82 -5.26 8.34
N ARG A 39 -4.02 -4.26 8.75
CA ARG A 39 -3.06 -3.62 7.86
C ARG A 39 -2.08 -4.65 7.28
N ASP A 40 -1.56 -5.55 8.11
CA ASP A 40 -0.64 -6.59 7.69
C ASP A 40 -1.22 -7.47 6.59
N GLN A 41 -2.47 -7.90 6.77
CA GLN A 41 -3.21 -8.69 5.79
C GLN A 41 -3.40 -7.94 4.46
N GLU A 42 -3.77 -6.67 4.50
CA GLU A 42 -3.95 -5.86 3.29
C GLU A 42 -2.60 -5.61 2.57
N LEU A 43 -1.49 -5.47 3.31
CA LEU A 43 -0.15 -5.38 2.72
C LEU A 43 0.31 -6.70 2.10
N ASN A 44 0.11 -7.82 2.80
CA ASN A 44 0.41 -9.14 2.23
C ASN A 44 -0.42 -9.35 0.94
N ARG A 45 -1.68 -8.92 0.93
CA ARG A 45 -2.54 -8.96 -0.26
C ARG A 45 -2.02 -8.07 -1.39
N LEU A 46 -1.52 -6.87 -1.10
CA LEU A 46 -0.85 -6.01 -2.08
C LEU A 46 0.35 -6.73 -2.71
N LEU A 47 1.21 -7.34 -1.90
CA LEU A 47 2.39 -8.06 -2.38
C LEU A 47 2.05 -9.26 -3.26
N ASP A 48 0.97 -9.97 -2.95
CA ASP A 48 0.44 -11.03 -3.81
C ASP A 48 -0.05 -10.46 -5.14
N ILE A 49 -0.85 -9.38 -5.12
CA ILE A 49 -1.39 -8.73 -6.32
C ILE A 49 -0.30 -8.20 -7.25
N ILE A 50 0.81 -7.71 -6.70
CA ILE A 50 1.97 -7.26 -7.47
C ILE A 50 2.56 -8.41 -8.29
N LYS A 51 2.57 -9.63 -7.74
CA LYS A 51 3.13 -10.84 -8.37
C LYS A 51 2.10 -11.58 -9.24
N ALA A 52 0.82 -11.34 -8.99
CA ALA A 52 -0.31 -12.00 -9.62
C ALA A 52 -0.42 -11.73 -11.12
N ASP A 53 -1.08 -12.64 -11.83
CA ASP A 53 -1.44 -12.46 -13.23
C ASP A 53 -2.69 -11.57 -13.40
N TYR A 54 -3.14 -11.37 -14.64
CA TYR A 54 -4.31 -10.52 -14.91
C TYR A 54 -5.63 -11.13 -14.41
N GLU A 55 -5.76 -12.45 -14.38
CA GLU A 55 -6.98 -13.11 -13.93
C GLU A 55 -7.17 -12.87 -12.42
N GLU A 56 -6.12 -13.12 -11.64
CA GLU A 56 -6.11 -12.91 -10.20
C GLU A 56 -6.31 -11.43 -9.82
N ARG A 57 -5.68 -10.51 -10.57
CA ARG A 57 -5.86 -9.07 -10.40
C ARG A 57 -7.30 -8.65 -10.65
N PHE A 58 -7.91 -9.10 -11.74
CA PHE A 58 -9.28 -8.72 -12.08
C PHE A 58 -10.30 -9.38 -11.14
N ALA A 59 -10.02 -10.58 -10.63
CA ALA A 59 -10.80 -11.19 -9.56
C ALA A 59 -10.76 -10.34 -8.27
N TYR A 60 -9.60 -9.79 -7.92
CA TYR A 60 -9.49 -8.86 -6.79
C TYR A 60 -10.22 -7.53 -7.06
N VAL A 61 -10.15 -6.98 -8.28
CA VAL A 61 -10.93 -5.79 -8.66
C VAL A 61 -12.43 -6.02 -8.49
N ALA A 62 -12.95 -7.19 -8.89
CA ALA A 62 -14.36 -7.52 -8.68
C ALA A 62 -14.74 -7.48 -7.18
N GLN A 63 -13.87 -7.95 -6.29
CA GLN A 63 -14.05 -7.86 -4.84
C GLN A 63 -14.00 -6.42 -4.34
N MET A 64 -13.02 -5.62 -4.78
CA MET A 64 -12.91 -4.20 -4.42
C MET A 64 -14.13 -3.39 -4.89
N ALA A 65 -14.63 -3.65 -6.11
CA ALA A 65 -15.82 -2.99 -6.63
C ALA A 65 -17.09 -3.35 -5.83
N ALA A 66 -17.24 -4.63 -5.45
CA ALA A 66 -18.34 -5.05 -4.57
C ALA A 66 -18.24 -4.39 -3.19
N ARG A 67 -17.02 -4.32 -2.61
CA ARG A 67 -16.75 -3.63 -1.34
C ARG A 67 -17.04 -2.14 -1.44
N PHE A 68 -16.71 -1.48 -2.55
CA PHE A 68 -16.97 -0.05 -2.77
C PHE A 68 -18.46 0.29 -2.69
N ASN A 69 -19.32 -0.58 -3.22
CA ASN A 69 -20.78 -0.39 -3.16
C ASN A 69 -21.33 -0.49 -1.74
N GLN A 70 -20.66 -1.23 -0.85
CA GLN A 70 -21.07 -1.42 0.55
C GLN A 70 -20.44 -0.37 1.47
N ASN A 71 -19.15 -0.13 1.31
CA ASN A 71 -18.35 0.80 2.10
C ASN A 71 -17.26 1.41 1.22
N ARG A 72 -17.51 2.62 0.72
CA ARG A 72 -16.55 3.38 -0.09
C ARG A 72 -15.26 3.68 0.67
N GLY A 73 -15.37 4.03 1.95
CA GLY A 73 -14.23 4.38 2.81
C GLY A 73 -13.20 3.26 2.86
N ALA A 74 -13.65 2.01 3.04
CA ALA A 74 -12.76 0.86 3.11
C ALA A 74 -11.92 0.64 1.83
N VAL A 75 -12.41 1.06 0.66
CA VAL A 75 -11.64 0.99 -0.59
C VAL A 75 -10.64 2.13 -0.68
N TYR A 76 -11.01 3.33 -0.24
CA TYR A 76 -10.05 4.44 -0.13
C TYR A 76 -8.92 4.11 0.85
N ASP A 77 -9.23 3.50 2.00
CA ASP A 77 -8.22 3.06 2.96
C ASP A 77 -7.21 2.07 2.32
N ILE A 78 -7.68 1.17 1.45
CA ILE A 78 -6.80 0.26 0.68
C ILE A 78 -5.92 1.06 -0.29
N LEU A 79 -6.50 2.00 -1.05
CA LEU A 79 -5.74 2.80 -2.03
C LEU A 79 -4.70 3.70 -1.33
N ASP A 80 -5.03 4.27 -0.17
CA ASP A 80 -4.11 5.07 0.63
C ASP A 80 -2.97 4.18 1.17
N LEU A 81 -3.29 3.00 1.71
CA LEU A 81 -2.26 2.02 2.12
C LEU A 81 -1.33 1.64 0.97
N TRP A 82 -1.87 1.46 -0.24
CA TRP A 82 -1.06 1.19 -1.43
C TRP A 82 -0.17 2.38 -1.78
N LEU A 83 -0.71 3.61 -1.78
CA LEU A 83 0.06 4.82 -2.03
C LEU A 83 1.23 4.97 -1.05
N ASP A 84 1.00 4.74 0.24
CA ASP A 84 2.04 4.84 1.26
C ASP A 84 3.13 3.79 1.09
N TYR A 85 2.75 2.55 0.79
CA TYR A 85 3.72 1.50 0.56
C TYR A 85 4.59 1.78 -0.69
N TRP A 86 3.98 2.24 -1.78
CA TRP A 86 4.71 2.60 -3.01
C TRP A 86 5.54 3.89 -2.86
N ARG A 87 5.09 4.83 -2.03
CA ARG A 87 5.88 6.00 -1.63
C ARG A 87 7.12 5.57 -0.86
N ASP A 88 7.00 4.67 0.10
CA ASP A 88 8.15 4.16 0.85
C ASP A 88 9.12 3.40 -0.06
N LEU A 89 8.60 2.62 -1.01
CA LEU A 89 9.41 1.98 -2.04
C LEU A 89 10.21 3.00 -2.86
N MET A 90 9.58 4.12 -3.24
CA MET A 90 10.26 5.22 -3.92
C MET A 90 11.34 5.87 -3.04
N LEU A 91 11.07 6.09 -1.76
CA LEU A 91 12.03 6.64 -0.80
C LEU A 91 13.25 5.72 -0.66
N VAL A 92 13.03 4.42 -0.52
CA VAL A 92 14.09 3.40 -0.50
C VAL A 92 14.89 3.41 -1.80
N LYS A 93 14.22 3.47 -2.97
CA LYS A 93 14.88 3.54 -4.27
C LYS A 93 15.79 4.76 -4.41
N LEU A 94 15.45 5.86 -3.74
CA LEU A 94 16.22 7.11 -3.71
C LEU A 94 17.27 7.15 -2.58
N GLY A 95 17.35 6.12 -1.73
CA GLY A 95 18.28 6.06 -0.61
C GLY A 95 17.79 6.70 0.69
N CYS A 96 16.56 7.24 0.71
CA CYS A 96 15.97 7.97 1.85
C CYS A 96 15.31 7.04 2.88
N HIS A 97 16.02 6.02 3.35
CA HIS A 97 15.49 4.97 4.22
C HIS A 97 14.95 5.47 5.56
N ASP A 98 15.48 6.59 6.08
CA ASP A 98 15.06 7.13 7.38
C ASP A 98 13.69 7.84 7.34
N MET A 99 13.17 8.06 6.13
CA MET A 99 11.90 8.75 5.88
C MET A 99 10.73 7.79 5.63
N ILE A 100 10.96 6.47 5.62
CA ILE A 100 9.89 5.49 5.40
C ILE A 100 8.97 5.40 6.61
N THR A 101 7.68 5.19 6.35
CA THR A 101 6.66 4.99 7.37
C THR A 101 6.56 3.52 7.80
N ASN A 102 6.62 2.61 6.82
CA ASN A 102 6.49 1.16 6.99
C ASN A 102 7.82 0.53 7.45
N ILE A 103 8.36 1.01 8.58
CA ILE A 103 9.64 0.55 9.13
C ILE A 103 9.63 -0.94 9.47
N ASP A 104 8.44 -1.49 9.79
CA ASP A 104 8.18 -2.91 10.02
C ASP A 104 8.35 -3.77 8.75
N ARG A 105 8.29 -3.15 7.56
CA ARG A 105 8.42 -3.80 6.25
C ARG A 105 9.66 -3.33 5.48
N LYS A 106 10.64 -2.75 6.18
CA LYS A 106 11.84 -2.16 5.57
C LYS A 106 12.60 -3.14 4.69
N ASP A 107 12.83 -4.37 5.16
CA ASP A 107 13.63 -5.35 4.42
C ASP A 107 12.94 -5.76 3.11
N GLU A 108 11.61 -5.94 3.12
CA GLU A 108 10.81 -6.23 1.93
C GLU A 108 10.82 -5.05 0.94
N LEU A 109 10.74 -3.81 1.43
CA LEU A 109 10.86 -2.62 0.60
C LEU A 109 12.24 -2.52 -0.07
N VAL A 110 13.31 -2.82 0.67
CA VAL A 110 14.69 -2.84 0.14
C VAL A 110 14.85 -3.89 -0.95
N GLU A 111 14.37 -5.11 -0.71
CA GLU A 111 14.39 -6.18 -1.72
C GLU A 111 13.58 -5.79 -2.96
N MET A 112 12.37 -5.26 -2.76
CA MET A 112 11.48 -4.88 -3.84
C MET A 112 12.02 -3.71 -4.67
N ALA A 113 12.67 -2.73 -4.05
CA ALA A 113 13.20 -1.54 -4.72
C ALA A 113 14.25 -1.89 -5.78
N GLY A 114 15.00 -2.98 -5.59
CA GLY A 114 15.95 -3.50 -6.57
C GLY A 114 15.31 -3.88 -7.91
N GLY A 115 14.05 -4.35 -7.89
CA GLY A 115 13.36 -4.90 -9.05
C GLY A 115 12.64 -3.89 -9.96
N TYR A 116 12.52 -2.62 -9.56
CA TYR A 116 11.76 -1.61 -10.30
C TYR A 116 12.57 -0.36 -10.62
N ARG A 117 12.31 0.25 -11.77
CA ARG A 117 12.83 1.59 -12.10
C ARG A 117 12.04 2.66 -11.35
N LEU A 118 12.70 3.79 -11.07
CA LEU A 118 12.05 4.94 -10.45
C LEU A 118 10.84 5.44 -11.27
N ALA A 119 10.94 5.43 -12.61
CA ALA A 119 9.85 5.80 -13.49
C ALA A 119 8.63 4.86 -13.38
N GLN A 120 8.85 3.55 -13.21
CA GLN A 120 7.78 2.57 -13.02
C GLN A 120 7.06 2.79 -11.68
N ILE A 121 7.83 3.01 -10.60
CA ILE A 121 7.30 3.32 -9.28
C ILE A 121 6.44 4.59 -9.33
N LYS A 122 6.98 5.67 -9.92
CA LYS A 122 6.26 6.94 -10.08
C LYS A 122 4.97 6.79 -10.88
N SER A 123 5.03 6.11 -12.03
CA SER A 123 3.86 5.89 -12.88
C SER A 123 2.75 5.13 -12.15
N PHE A 124 3.10 4.16 -11.31
CA PHE A 124 2.09 3.40 -10.59
C PHE A 124 1.46 4.22 -9.44
N ILE A 125 2.25 5.02 -8.73
CA ILE A 125 1.72 5.99 -7.74
C ILE A 125 0.71 6.94 -8.40
N GLU A 126 1.04 7.47 -9.59
CA GLU A 126 0.14 8.32 -10.36
C GLU A 126 -1.14 7.58 -10.78
N SER A 127 -1.03 6.30 -11.18
CA SER A 127 -2.17 5.46 -11.54
C SER A 127 -3.10 5.21 -10.35
N ILE A 128 -2.57 4.91 -9.16
CA ILE A 128 -3.39 4.78 -7.93
C ILE A 128 -4.12 6.08 -7.61
N GLY A 129 -3.41 7.22 -7.65
CA GLY A 129 -4.02 8.53 -7.42
C GLY A 129 -5.11 8.87 -8.43
N SER A 130 -4.90 8.52 -9.70
CA SER A 130 -5.91 8.69 -10.76
C SER A 130 -7.14 7.82 -10.52
N ALA A 131 -6.97 6.55 -10.14
CA ALA A 131 -8.08 5.67 -9.81
C ALA A 131 -8.89 6.24 -8.63
N ALA A 132 -8.23 6.66 -7.55
CA ALA A 132 -8.91 7.27 -6.40
C ALA A 132 -9.71 8.52 -6.78
N GLU A 133 -9.22 9.36 -7.69
CA GLU A 133 -9.94 10.53 -8.19
C GLU A 133 -11.13 10.13 -9.09
N GLN A 134 -10.97 9.15 -9.98
CA GLN A 134 -12.06 8.63 -10.81
C GLN A 134 -13.19 8.06 -9.95
N LEU A 135 -12.85 7.34 -8.86
CA LEU A 135 -13.81 6.82 -7.90
C LEU A 135 -14.59 7.95 -7.21
N ARG A 136 -13.92 9.07 -6.85
CA ARG A 136 -14.57 10.27 -6.28
C ARG A 136 -15.53 10.93 -7.25
N GLN A 137 -15.20 10.88 -8.55
CA GLN A 137 -16.04 11.39 -9.63
C GLN A 137 -17.17 10.43 -10.03
N ASN A 138 -17.34 9.30 -9.30
CA ASN A 138 -18.33 8.25 -9.57
C ASN A 138 -18.20 7.63 -10.98
N VAL A 139 -16.98 7.59 -11.52
CA VAL A 139 -16.66 6.74 -12.68
C VAL A 139 -16.89 5.27 -12.31
N ASN A 140 -17.12 4.41 -13.32
CA ASN A 140 -17.26 2.98 -13.10
C ASN A 140 -16.07 2.42 -12.30
N THR A 141 -16.32 2.05 -11.03
CA THR A 141 -15.30 1.62 -10.08
C THR A 141 -14.50 0.44 -10.60
N ARG A 142 -15.18 -0.53 -11.21
CA ARG A 142 -14.54 -1.74 -11.74
C ARG A 142 -13.56 -1.37 -12.86
N LEU A 143 -13.98 -0.55 -13.81
CA LEU A 143 -13.13 -0.12 -14.92
C LEU A 143 -11.93 0.70 -14.43
N ALA A 144 -12.15 1.67 -13.53
CA ALA A 144 -11.08 2.51 -12.99
C ALA A 144 -10.01 1.67 -12.27
N LEU A 145 -10.43 0.68 -11.48
CA LEU A 145 -9.53 -0.23 -10.80
C LEU A 145 -8.87 -1.24 -11.75
N GLU A 146 -9.57 -1.75 -12.78
CA GLU A 146 -8.99 -2.63 -13.80
C GLU A 146 -7.85 -1.92 -14.54
N VAL A 147 -8.05 -0.65 -14.94
CA VAL A 147 -6.99 0.18 -15.55
C VAL A 147 -5.79 0.32 -14.61
N MET A 148 -6.03 0.63 -13.33
CA MET A 148 -4.95 0.69 -12.34
C MET A 148 -4.17 -0.63 -12.23
N MET A 149 -4.84 -1.78 -12.26
CA MET A 149 -4.16 -3.09 -12.18
C MET A 149 -3.29 -3.40 -13.40
N LEU A 150 -3.63 -2.86 -14.57
CA LEU A 150 -2.82 -2.99 -15.78
C LEU A 150 -1.50 -2.22 -15.67
N ASP A 151 -1.49 -1.11 -14.90
CA ASP A 151 -0.34 -0.24 -14.70
C ASP A 151 0.62 -0.75 -13.61
N ILE A 152 0.27 -1.79 -12.85
CA ILE A 152 1.20 -2.41 -11.88
C ILE A 152 2.45 -2.84 -12.64
N PRO A 153 3.63 -2.33 -12.26
CA PRO A 153 4.85 -2.56 -13.02
C PRO A 153 5.31 -4.01 -12.87
N ARG A 154 6.02 -4.49 -13.90
CA ARG A 154 6.69 -5.79 -13.88
C ARG A 154 8.15 -5.59 -13.46
N LYS A 155 8.67 -6.51 -12.62
CA LYS A 155 10.07 -6.50 -12.21
C LYS A 155 10.99 -6.59 -13.44
N GLU A 156 12.06 -5.81 -13.44
CA GLU A 156 13.11 -5.94 -14.45
C GLU A 156 13.93 -7.20 -14.13
N GLY A 157 13.87 -8.23 -14.99
CA GLY A 157 14.69 -9.43 -14.81
C GLY A 157 13.98 -10.78 -14.84
N GLY A 158 12.74 -10.87 -15.34
CA GLY A 158 12.17 -12.12 -15.85
C GLY A 158 12.46 -12.30 -17.34
N GLY A 159 13.72 -12.17 -17.76
CA GLY A 159 14.10 -12.51 -19.12
C GLY A 159 13.76 -13.98 -19.34
N VAL A 160 12.76 -14.25 -20.18
CA VAL A 160 12.48 -15.58 -20.67
C VAL A 160 13.77 -16.10 -21.30
N LYS A 161 14.48 -16.98 -20.58
CA LYS A 161 15.51 -17.82 -21.19
C LYS A 161 14.76 -18.81 -22.07
N TYR A 162 14.56 -18.44 -23.33
CA TYR A 162 14.43 -19.44 -24.37
C TYR A 162 15.83 -20.03 -24.56
N GLY A 163 16.03 -21.22 -24.01
CA GLY A 163 17.14 -22.12 -24.26
C GLY A 163 16.57 -23.52 -24.42
#